data_AF-A0A1H3JX14-F1
#
_entry.id   AF-A0A1H3JX14-F1
#
_cell.length_a   1.000
_cell.length_b   1.000
_cell.length_c   1.000
_cell.angle_alpha   90.00
_cell.angle_beta   90.00
_cell.angle_gamma   90.00
#
_symmetry.space_group_name_H-M   'P 1'
#
loop_
_entity.id
_entity.type
_entity.pdbx_description
1 polymer ?
#
loop_
_entity_poly.entity_id
_entity_poly.type
_entity_poly.pdbx_seq_one_letter_code
_entity_poly.pdbx_strand_id
1 'polypeptide(L)' 'MAEETRSPIQEAVQSLANALESSQNKYNRALYDSQPPDIQNQILQNAYNNGMSVEKLSTMTGVPKSTIYSKIKTK' A
#
# COMPACT_ATOMS: atom_id res chain seq x y z
N MET A 1 -23.45 -28.88 -5.84
CA MET A 1 -22.55 -27.87 -5.24
C MET A 1 -23.31 -26.56 -5.29
N ALA A 2 -23.81 -26.09 -4.15
CA ALA A 2 -24.57 -24.83 -4.11
C ALA A 2 -23.57 -23.68 -4.21
N GLU A 3 -23.74 -22.84 -5.23
CA GLU A 3 -23.01 -21.60 -5.43
C GLU A 3 -23.49 -20.63 -4.34
N GLU A 4 -22.67 -20.38 -3.31
CA GLU A 4 -22.94 -19.32 -2.33
C GLU A 4 -22.85 -17.97 -3.05
N THR A 5 -23.98 -17.52 -3.60
CA THR A 5 -24.13 -16.15 -4.10
C THR A 5 -23.88 -15.20 -2.93
N ARG A 6 -22.78 -14.45 -3.00
CA ARG A 6 -22.47 -13.38 -2.05
C ARG A 6 -23.65 -12.42 -1.98
N SER A 7 -24.00 -12.00 -0.76
CA SER A 7 -25.09 -11.04 -0.58
C SER A 7 -24.76 -9.73 -1.33
N PRO A 8 -25.70 -9.11 -2.05
CA PRO A 8 -25.46 -7.80 -2.70
C PRO A 8 -24.88 -6.74 -1.76
N ILE A 9 -25.19 -6.84 -0.46
CA ILE A 9 -24.63 -5.96 0.57
C ILE A 9 -23.13 -6.23 0.78
N GLN A 10 -22.70 -7.50 0.77
CA GLN A 10 -21.28 -7.85 0.89
C GLN A 10 -20.47 -7.33 -0.31
N GLU A 11 -21.04 -7.41 -1.51
CA GLU A 11 -20.40 -6.87 -2.73
C GLU A 11 -20.26 -5.34 -2.67
N ALA A 12 -21.33 -4.65 -2.24
CA ALA A 12 -21.30 -3.20 -2.06
C ALA A 12 -20.27 -2.76 -1.01
N VAL A 13 -20.21 -3.45 0.13
CA VAL A 13 -19.21 -3.19 1.19
C VAL A 13 -17.79 -3.42 0.69
N GLN A 14 -17.54 -4.50 -0.04
CA GLN A 14 -16.22 -4.78 -0.61
C GLN A 14 -15.82 -3.73 -1.65
N SER A 15 -16.75 -3.31 -2.51
CA SER A 15 -16.51 -2.24 -3.49
C SER A 15 -16.14 -0.92 -2.82
N LEU A 16 -16.88 -0.54 -1.76
CA LEU A 16 -16.58 0.64 -0.96
C LEU A 16 -15.21 0.53 -0.29
N ALA A 17 -14.88 -0.61 0.31
CA ALA A 17 -13.57 -0.83 0.92
C ALA A 17 -12.44 -0.67 -0.10
N ASN A 18 -12.59 -1.25 -1.29
CA ASN A 18 -11.62 -1.13 -2.39
C ASN A 18 -11.48 0.32 -2.88
N ALA A 19 -12.60 1.04 -3.00
CA ALA A 19 -12.60 2.44 -3.42
C ALA A 19 -11.89 3.35 -2.40
N LEU A 20 -12.16 3.14 -1.10
CA LEU A 20 -11.50 3.86 -0.02
C LEU A 20 -9.99 3.57 0.01
N GLU A 21 -9.60 2.30 -0.09
CA GLU A 21 -8.19 1.91 -0.14
C GLU A 21 -7.48 2.53 -1.35
N SER A 22 -8.10 2.49 -2.53
CA SER A 22 -7.54 3.12 -3.74
C SER A 22 -7.36 4.63 -3.56
N SER A 23 -8.35 5.32 -2.99
CA SER A 23 -8.29 6.77 -2.73
C SER A 23 -7.17 7.10 -1.74
N GLN A 24 -7.07 6.34 -0.65
CA GLN A 24 -6.02 6.54 0.35
C GLN A 24 -4.62 6.31 -0.24
N ASN A 25 -4.45 5.26 -1.04
CA ASN A 25 -3.16 4.97 -1.68
C ASN A 25 -2.74 6.07 -2.66
N LYS A 26 -3.67 6.66 -3.42
CA LYS A 26 -3.38 7.82 -4.27
C LYS A 26 -2.85 9.01 -3.47
N TYR A 27 -3.49 9.30 -2.34
CA TYR A 27 -3.04 10.38 -1.46
C TYR A 27 -1.66 10.08 -0.84
N ASN A 28 -1.47 8.87 -0.32
CA ASN A 28 -0.19 8.44 0.25
C ASN A 28 0.95 8.53 -0.78
N ARG A 29 0.68 8.12 -2.03
CA ARG A 29 1.63 8.24 -3.13
C ARG A 29 1.97 9.68 -3.44
N ALA A 30 0.97 10.56 -3.56
CA ALA A 30 1.21 11.98 -3.81
C ALA A 30 2.05 12.63 -2.69
N LEU A 31 1.76 12.29 -1.43
CA LEU A 31 2.59 12.72 -0.30
C LEU A 31 4.02 12.17 -0.41
N TYR A 32 4.19 10.88 -0.69
CA TYR A 32 5.50 10.26 -0.85
C TYR A 32 6.32 10.94 -1.97
N ASP A 33 5.70 11.12 -3.15
CA ASP A 33 6.33 11.72 -4.33
C ASP A 33 6.70 13.20 -4.09
N SER A 34 5.98 13.89 -3.20
CA SER A 34 6.29 15.28 -2.81
C SER A 34 7.52 15.41 -1.89
N GLN A 35 7.97 14.31 -1.29
CA GLN A 35 9.12 14.33 -0.38
C GLN A 35 10.45 14.25 -1.11
N PRO A 36 11.53 14.86 -0.57
CA PRO A 36 12.88 14.65 -1.07
C PRO A 36 13.32 13.17 -1.05
N PRO A 37 14.28 12.75 -1.89
CA PRO A 37 14.71 11.35 -1.99
C PRO A 37 15.19 10.73 -0.67
N ASP A 38 15.88 11.50 0.17
CA ASP A 38 16.37 10.99 1.46
C ASP A 38 15.21 10.70 2.42
N ILE A 39 14.21 11.58 2.44
CA ILE A 39 13.00 11.42 3.25
C ILE A 39 12.17 10.24 2.73
N GLN A 40 12.05 10.09 1.42
CA GLN A 40 11.41 8.92 0.80
C GLN A 40 12.05 7.60 1.26
N ASN A 41 13.39 7.54 1.31
CA ASN A 41 14.11 6.35 1.78
C ASN A 41 13.85 6.10 3.28
N GLN A 42 13.84 7.16 4.10
CA GLN A 42 13.51 7.07 5.52
C GLN A 42 12.08 6.59 5.76
N ILE A 43 11.10 7.08 4.99
CA ILE A 43 9.70 6.64 5.07
C ILE A 43 9.61 5.14 4.81
N LEU A 44 10.24 4.65 3.73
CA LEU A 44 10.24 3.22 3.41
C LEU A 44 10.91 2.39 4.51
N GLN A 45 12.08 2.83 5.00
CA GLN A 45 12.81 2.11 6.03
C GLN A 45 12.04 2.09 7.36
N ASN A 46 11.45 3.21 7.78
CA ASN A 46 10.71 3.30 9.03
C ASN A 46 9.45 2.44 8.98
N ALA A 47 8.71 2.48 7.88
CA ALA A 47 7.53 1.65 7.72
C ALA A 47 7.88 0.15 7.69
N TYR A 48 8.97 -0.23 7.03
CA TYR A 48 9.49 -1.61 7.08
C TYR A 48 9.90 -2.02 8.50
N ASN A 49 10.64 -1.17 9.22
CA ASN A 49 11.05 -1.41 10.61
C ASN A 49 9.86 -1.56 11.56
N ASN A 50 8.74 -0.88 11.28
CA ASN A 50 7.49 -0.99 12.01
C ASN A 50 6.65 -2.22 11.60
N GLY A 51 7.22 -3.14 10.82
CA GLY A 51 6.59 -4.41 10.44
C GLY A 51 5.70 -4.34 9.20
N MET A 52 5.69 -3.23 8.46
CA MET A 52 4.94 -3.16 7.20
C MET A 52 5.63 -4.01 6.12
N SER A 53 4.85 -4.89 5.47
CA SER A 53 5.38 -5.70 4.37
C SER A 53 5.75 -4.84 3.16
N VAL A 54 6.76 -5.30 2.40
CA VAL A 54 7.16 -4.65 1.14
C VAL A 54 6.01 -4.63 0.12
N GLU A 55 5.11 -5.62 0.16
CA GLU A 55 3.90 -5.63 -0.66
C GLU A 55 2.97 -4.46 -0.35
N LYS A 56 2.71 -4.21 0.94
CA LYS A 56 1.85 -3.10 1.35
C LYS A 56 2.51 -1.75 1.05
N LEU A 57 3.82 -1.64 1.25
CA LEU A 57 4.58 -0.44 0.89
C LEU A 57 4.50 -0.13 -0.61
N SER A 58 4.66 -1.15 -1.45
CA SER A 58 4.57 -1.01 -2.91
C SER A 58 3.20 -0.52 -3.33
N THR A 59 2.15 -1.09 -2.74
CA THR A 59 0.76 -0.69 -2.99
C THR A 59 0.48 0.76 -2.54
N MET A 60 0.97 1.17 -1.36
CA MET A 60 0.69 2.50 -0.80
C MET A 60 1.49 3.63 -1.46
N THR A 61 2.73 3.36 -1.85
CA THR A 61 3.65 4.37 -2.40
C THR A 61 3.72 4.36 -3.92
N GLY A 62 3.27 3.27 -4.56
CA GLY A 62 3.46 3.04 -6.00
C GLY A 62 4.91 2.70 -6.39
N VAL A 63 5.82 2.60 -5.42
CA VAL A 63 7.22 2.24 -5.68
C VAL A 63 7.31 0.74 -5.97
N PRO A 64 8.03 0.31 -7.02
CA PRO A 64 8.23 -1.11 -7.31
C PRO A 64 8.89 -1.84 -6.15
N LYS A 65 8.45 -3.08 -5.86
CA LYS A 65 9.02 -3.91 -4.78
C LYS A 65 10.53 -4.03 -4.85
N SER A 66 11.09 -4.26 -6.04
CA SER A 66 12.54 -4.36 -6.27
C SER A 66 13.27 -3.09 -5.83
N THR A 67 12.72 -1.92 -6.17
CA THR A 67 13.24 -0.63 -5.73
C THR A 67 13.14 -0.49 -4.20
N ILE A 68 12.03 -0.91 -3.59
CA ILE A 68 11.90 -0.89 -2.13
C ILE A 68 12.98 -1.77 -1.49
N TYR A 69 13.15 -3.02 -1.94
CA TYR A 69 14.20 -3.92 -1.45
C TYR A 69 15.62 -3.35 -1.63
N SER A 70 15.87 -2.58 -2.70
CA SER A 70 17.16 -1.90 -2.89
C SER A 70 17.40 -0.72 -1.94
N LYS A 71 16.31 -0.11 -1.42
CA LYS A 71 16.36 1.08 -0.57
C LYS A 71 16.36 0.74 0.92
N ILE A 72 15.68 -0.32 1.32
CA ILE A 72 15.61 -0.77 2.71
C ILE A 72 16.81 -1.64 3.07
N LYS A 73 17.28 -1.51 4.30
CA LYS A 73 18.28 -2.38 4.91
C LYS A 73 17.57 -3.39 5.80
N THR A 74 17.82 -4.67 5.55
CA THR A 74 17.49 -5.76 6.47
C THR A 74 18.53 -5.75 7.59
N LYS A 75 18.08 -5.68 8.85
CA LYS A 75 18.96 -5.85 10.01
C LYS A 75 19.32 -7.31 10.19
#